data_AF-A0A849SE19-F1
#
_entry.id   AF-A0A849SE19-F1
#
_cell.length_a   1.000
_cell.length_b   1.000
_cell.length_c   1.000
_cell.angle_alpha   90.00
_cell.angle_beta   90.00
_cell.angle_gamma   90.00
#
_symmetry.space_group_name_H-M   'P 1'
#
loop_
_entity.id
_entity.type
_entity.pdbx_description
1 polymer ?
#
loop_
_entity_poly.entity_id
_entity_poly.type
_entity_poly.pdbx_seq_one_letter_code
_entity_poly.pdbx_strand_id
1 'polypeptide(L)'
;MPLASIDTVGTAAAAAIRRFPIALASAWACAAFFVAIILWNGQHPGWMAAAFAAMLGLPLFAAIELWSERRRSDAGAPSRGVAPLLFVLSLAGLVAFALQWPHWNQSLQVRAFVQCLVLVHAIAAVLPYVGVREPNGFWQYNRSLLHRFAL
;
A
#
# COMPACT_ATOMS: atom_id res chain seq x y z
N MET A 1 -29.78 -0.18 -6.39
CA MET A 1 -28.66 0.40 -7.17
C MET A 1 -28.62 -0.28 -8.52
N PRO A 2 -28.70 0.45 -9.65
CA PRO A 2 -28.45 -0.15 -10.96
C PRO A 2 -27.00 -0.67 -11.02
N LEU A 3 -26.80 -1.82 -11.67
CA LEU A 3 -25.45 -2.36 -11.89
C LEU A 3 -24.65 -1.39 -12.75
N ALA A 4 -23.40 -1.14 -12.37
CA ALA A 4 -22.51 -0.30 -13.16
C ALA A 4 -22.34 -0.90 -14.56
N SER A 5 -22.42 -0.06 -15.60
CA SER A 5 -22.15 -0.52 -16.96
C SER A 5 -20.68 -0.95 -17.09
N ILE A 6 -20.39 -1.87 -18.02
CA ILE A 6 -19.03 -2.33 -18.32
C ILE A 6 -18.11 -1.14 -18.65
N ASP A 7 -18.64 -0.13 -19.36
CA ASP A 7 -17.90 1.10 -19.68
C ASP A 7 -17.52 1.90 -18.43
N THR A 8 -18.40 1.95 -17.44
CA THR A 8 -18.13 2.61 -16.15
C THR A 8 -17.02 1.88 -15.39
N VAL A 9 -17.03 0.54 -15.42
CA VAL A 9 -15.98 -0.27 -14.78
C VAL A 9 -14.64 -0.07 -15.49
N GLY A 10 -14.61 -0.11 -16.82
CA GLY A 10 -13.38 0.06 -17.60
C GLY A 10 -12.75 1.45 -17.41
N THR A 11 -13.56 2.50 -17.42
CA THR A 11 -13.07 3.88 -17.19
C THR A 11 -12.55 4.07 -15.76
N ALA A 12 -13.24 3.54 -14.75
CA ALA A 12 -12.79 3.58 -13.36
C ALA A 12 -11.48 2.80 -13.16
N ALA A 13 -11.35 1.62 -13.78
CA ALA A 13 -10.14 0.81 -13.71
C ALA A 13 -8.94 1.54 -14.34
N ALA A 14 -9.09 2.12 -15.54
CA ALA A 14 -8.05 2.89 -16.19
C ALA A 14 -7.64 4.13 -15.37
N ALA A 15 -8.60 4.79 -14.72
CA ALA A 15 -8.32 5.89 -13.81
C ALA A 15 -7.50 5.41 -12.59
N ALA A 16 -7.87 4.28 -11.98
CA ALA A 16 -7.14 3.70 -10.86
C ALA A 16 -5.70 3.31 -11.23
N ILE A 17 -5.48 2.70 -12.40
CA ILE A 17 -4.15 2.31 -12.90
C ILE A 17 -3.23 3.51 -13.04
N ARG A 18 -3.72 4.59 -13.66
CA ARG A 18 -2.93 5.82 -13.84
C ARG A 18 -2.65 6.53 -12.52
N ARG A 19 -3.56 6.43 -11.56
CA ARG A 19 -3.45 7.07 -10.25
C ARG A 19 -2.52 6.33 -9.30
N PHE A 20 -2.53 5.00 -9.30
CA PHE A 20 -1.79 4.18 -8.34
C PHE A 20 -0.88 3.12 -8.99
N PRO A 21 0.00 3.49 -9.93
CA PRO A 21 0.74 2.53 -10.73
C PRO A 21 1.65 1.61 -9.87
N ILE A 22 2.36 2.18 -8.89
CA ILE A 22 3.30 1.42 -8.04
C ILE A 22 2.58 0.53 -7.03
N ALA A 23 1.49 1.03 -6.42
CA ALA A 23 0.69 0.25 -5.49
C ALA A 23 0.03 -0.95 -6.20
N LEU A 24 -0.50 -0.73 -7.41
CA LEU A 24 -1.02 -1.81 -8.24
C LEU A 24 0.08 -2.77 -8.68
N ALA A 25 1.25 -2.28 -9.11
CA ALA A 25 2.39 -3.17 -9.42
C ALA A 25 2.75 -4.07 -8.23
N SER A 26 2.66 -3.56 -7.00
CA SER A 26 2.87 -4.35 -5.78
C SER A 26 1.77 -5.40 -5.58
N ALA A 27 0.50 -5.07 -5.82
CA ALA A 27 -0.59 -6.05 -5.78
C ALA A 27 -0.42 -7.16 -6.84
N TRP A 28 -0.08 -6.80 -8.07
CA TRP A 28 0.20 -7.76 -9.15
C TRP A 28 1.40 -8.63 -8.84
N ALA A 29 2.50 -8.07 -8.33
CA ALA A 29 3.67 -8.83 -7.91
C ALA A 29 3.32 -9.80 -6.76
N CYS A 30 2.56 -9.35 -5.76
CA CYS A 30 2.10 -10.19 -4.67
C CYS A 30 1.29 -11.39 -5.17
N ALA A 31 0.30 -11.14 -6.05
CA ALA A 31 -0.49 -12.20 -6.68
C ALA A 31 0.39 -13.16 -7.49
N ALA A 32 1.32 -12.64 -8.29
CA ALA A 32 2.24 -13.45 -9.08
C ALA A 32 3.13 -14.34 -8.21
N PHE A 33 3.68 -13.83 -7.10
CA PHE A 33 4.48 -14.64 -6.18
C PHE A 33 3.65 -15.72 -5.50
N PHE A 34 2.42 -15.44 -5.06
CA PHE A 34 1.56 -16.48 -4.48
C PHE A 34 1.17 -17.55 -5.50
N VAL A 35 0.84 -17.16 -6.73
CA VAL A 35 0.60 -18.12 -7.83
C VAL A 35 1.84 -18.97 -8.08
N ALA A 36 3.03 -18.36 -8.12
CA ALA A 36 4.29 -19.08 -8.29
C ALA A 36 4.51 -20.08 -7.13
N ILE A 37 4.34 -19.66 -5.87
CA ILE A 37 4.47 -20.56 -4.70
C ILE A 37 3.58 -21.79 -4.85
N ILE A 38 2.34 -21.63 -5.31
CA ILE A 38 1.41 -22.73 -5.55
C ILE A 38 1.92 -23.63 -6.68
N LEU A 39 2.26 -23.06 -7.83
CA LEU A 39 2.65 -23.80 -9.04
C LEU A 39 3.97 -24.57 -8.87
N TRP A 40 4.91 -24.07 -8.07
CA TRP A 40 6.20 -24.73 -7.80
C TRP A 40 6.26 -25.43 -6.44
N ASN A 41 5.11 -25.70 -5.80
CA ASN A 41 5.01 -26.39 -4.51
C ASN A 41 5.96 -25.82 -3.43
N GLY A 42 6.15 -24.51 -3.40
CA GLY A 42 6.98 -23.81 -2.41
C GLY A 42 8.49 -24.10 -2.48
N GLN A 43 9.02 -24.68 -3.57
CA GLN A 43 10.43 -25.09 -3.64
C GLN A 43 11.45 -23.94 -3.71
N HIS A 44 11.01 -22.70 -3.88
CA HIS A 44 11.92 -21.55 -4.00
C HIS A 44 12.04 -20.76 -2.68
N PRO A 45 13.20 -20.83 -2.00
CA PRO A 45 13.42 -20.02 -0.80
C PRO A 45 13.37 -18.54 -1.17
N GLY A 46 12.54 -17.78 -0.46
CA GLY A 46 12.42 -16.32 -0.64
C GLY A 46 11.18 -15.84 -1.40
N TRP A 47 10.45 -16.70 -2.10
CA TRP A 47 9.20 -16.27 -2.76
C TRP A 47 8.14 -15.82 -1.76
N MET A 48 8.07 -16.46 -0.60
CA MET A 48 7.19 -16.02 0.49
C MET A 48 7.56 -14.62 0.99
N ALA A 49 8.87 -14.36 1.14
CA ALA A 49 9.38 -13.06 1.56
C ALA A 49 9.02 -11.97 0.55
N ALA A 50 9.20 -12.26 -0.74
CA ALA A 50 8.84 -11.36 -1.83
C ALA A 50 7.32 -11.12 -1.92
N ALA A 51 6.51 -12.17 -1.74
CA ALA A 51 5.05 -12.06 -1.70
C ALA A 51 4.59 -11.14 -0.57
N PHE A 52 5.13 -11.30 0.63
CA PHE A 52 4.80 -10.46 1.78
C PHE A 52 5.33 -9.03 1.65
N ALA A 53 6.54 -8.83 1.12
CA ALA A 53 7.06 -7.49 0.83
C ALA A 53 6.16 -6.76 -0.18
N ALA A 54 5.74 -7.44 -1.25
CA ALA A 54 4.81 -6.90 -2.23
C ALA A 54 3.41 -6.64 -1.62
N MET A 55 2.94 -7.52 -0.73
CA MET A 55 1.68 -7.33 0.00
C MET A 55 1.69 -6.07 0.87
N LEU A 56 2.79 -5.82 1.58
CA LEU A 56 3.00 -4.61 2.39
C LEU A 56 3.17 -3.36 1.50
N GLY A 57 3.76 -3.52 0.31
CA GLY A 57 3.93 -2.44 -0.66
C GLY A 57 2.61 -1.81 -1.12
N LEU A 58 1.54 -2.60 -1.27
CA LEU A 58 0.23 -2.11 -1.70
C LEU A 58 -0.29 -0.95 -0.83
N PRO A 59 -0.59 -1.13 0.47
CA PRO A 59 -1.06 -0.04 1.33
C PRO A 59 -0.02 1.07 1.52
N LEU A 60 1.27 0.73 1.56
CA LEU A 60 2.34 1.71 1.77
C LEU A 60 2.46 2.71 0.61
N PHE A 61 2.55 2.21 -0.63
CA PHE A 61 2.67 3.07 -1.80
C PHE A 61 1.38 3.81 -2.12
N ALA A 62 0.21 3.22 -1.84
CA ALA A 62 -1.06 3.93 -1.95
C ALA A 62 -1.13 5.13 -0.98
N ALA A 63 -0.64 4.96 0.24
CA ALA A 63 -0.61 6.02 1.24
C ALA A 63 0.31 7.19 0.84
N ILE A 64 1.49 6.88 0.32
CA ILE A 64 2.46 7.89 -0.15
C ILE A 64 1.87 8.68 -1.32
N GLU A 65 1.24 8.00 -2.27
CA GLU A 65 0.62 8.66 -3.42
C GLU A 65 -0.50 9.60 -2.94
N LEU A 66 -1.42 9.11 -2.10
CA LEU A 66 -2.54 9.91 -1.59
C LEU A 66 -2.05 11.12 -0.77
N TRP A 67 -1.02 10.93 0.05
CA TRP A 67 -0.37 12.03 0.76
C TRP A 67 0.24 13.07 -0.19
N SER A 68 0.91 12.60 -1.25
CA SER A 68 1.52 13.47 -2.25
C SER A 68 0.48 14.28 -3.03
N GLU A 69 -0.64 13.66 -3.40
CA GLU A 69 -1.78 14.30 -4.06
C GLU A 69 -2.36 15.39 -3.17
N ARG A 70 -2.68 15.05 -1.91
CA ARG A 70 -3.25 16.01 -0.95
C ARG A 70 -2.34 17.21 -0.72
N ARG A 71 -1.02 17.00 -0.61
CA ARG A 71 -0.05 18.11 -0.48
C ARG A 71 0.10 18.95 -1.75
N ARG A 72 -0.15 18.41 -2.94
CA ARG A 72 -0.17 19.21 -4.18
C ARG A 72 -1.43 20.07 -4.29
N SER A 73 -2.54 19.59 -3.73
CA SER A 73 -3.81 20.34 -3.70
C SER A 73 -3.79 21.50 -2.70
N ASP A 74 -3.01 21.41 -1.62
CA ASP A 74 -2.79 22.52 -0.70
C ASP A 74 -1.84 23.56 -1.31
N ALA A 75 -2.39 24.71 -1.72
CA ALA A 75 -1.78 25.78 -2.54
C ALA A 75 -0.50 26.46 -2.01
N GLY A 76 0.18 25.92 -0.99
CA GLY A 76 1.40 26.49 -0.40
C GLY A 76 2.46 25.49 0.04
N ALA A 77 2.32 24.19 -0.24
CA ALA A 77 3.29 23.19 0.21
C ALA A 77 4.32 22.83 -0.88
N PRO A 78 5.63 22.99 -0.63
CA PRO A 78 6.67 22.49 -1.53
C PRO A 78 6.72 20.97 -1.46
N SER A 79 5.95 20.29 -2.31
CA SER A 79 5.84 18.82 -2.33
C SER A 79 6.82 18.13 -3.30
N ARG A 80 7.64 18.88 -4.04
CA ARG A 80 8.38 18.35 -5.19
C ARG A 80 9.54 17.41 -4.85
N GLY A 81 10.05 17.37 -3.61
CA GLY A 81 11.21 16.53 -3.23
C GLY A 81 10.94 15.37 -2.28
N VAL A 82 9.87 15.41 -1.47
CA VAL A 82 9.71 14.47 -0.35
C VAL A 82 9.05 13.16 -0.78
N ALA A 83 8.10 13.20 -1.71
CA ALA A 83 7.40 11.98 -2.15
C ALA A 83 8.35 10.95 -2.81
N PRO A 84 9.25 11.33 -3.75
CA PRO A 84 10.22 10.38 -4.31
C PRO A 84 11.12 9.76 -3.25
N LEU A 85 11.55 10.56 -2.26
CA LEU A 85 12.36 10.07 -1.15
C LEU A 85 11.58 9.03 -0.32
N LEU A 86 10.31 9.27 0.01
CA LEU A 86 9.47 8.31 0.72
C LEU A 86 9.27 7.02 -0.08
N PHE A 87 9.11 7.10 -1.40
CA PHE A 87 9.05 5.92 -2.26
C PHE A 87 10.34 5.10 -2.19
N VAL A 88 11.50 5.75 -2.33
CA VAL A 88 12.81 5.07 -2.28
C VAL A 88 13.05 4.44 -0.90
N LEU A 89 12.80 5.17 0.19
CA LEU A 89 12.96 4.65 1.56
C LEU A 89 12.02 3.48 1.84
N SER A 90 10.77 3.56 1.37
CA SER A 90 9.79 2.49 1.52
C SER A 90 10.21 1.25 0.74
N LEU A 91 10.64 1.41 -0.51
CA LEU A 91 11.14 0.32 -1.33
C LEU A 91 12.38 -0.32 -0.71
N ALA A 92 13.34 0.48 -0.24
CA ALA A 92 14.54 -0.01 0.44
C ALA A 92 14.19 -0.79 1.71
N GLY A 93 13.22 -0.32 2.50
CA GLY A 93 12.71 -1.04 3.67
C GLY A 93 12.08 -2.39 3.33
N LEU A 94 11.25 -2.45 2.28
CA LEU A 94 10.64 -3.70 1.80
C LEU A 94 11.69 -4.69 1.26
N VAL A 95 12.69 -4.20 0.53
CA VAL A 95 13.82 -5.02 0.07
C VAL A 95 14.63 -5.55 1.25
N ALA A 96 14.95 -4.70 2.23
CA ALA A 96 15.67 -5.11 3.43
C ALA A 96 14.88 -6.18 4.22
N PHE A 97 13.57 -6.00 4.37
CA PHE A 97 12.69 -7.00 4.97
C PHE A 97 12.77 -8.35 4.23
N ALA A 98 12.68 -8.35 2.90
CA ALA A 98 12.75 -9.56 2.10
C ALA A 98 14.12 -10.26 2.19
N LEU A 99 15.22 -9.50 2.20
CA LEU A 99 16.59 -10.02 2.32
C LEU A 99 16.89 -10.60 3.70
N GLN A 100 16.29 -10.05 4.76
CA GLN A 100 16.47 -10.56 6.13
C GLN A 100 15.60 -11.78 6.44
N TRP A 101 14.50 -11.97 5.72
CA TRP A 101 13.58 -13.10 5.88
C TRP A 101 14.22 -14.49 6.02
N PRO A 102 15.14 -14.94 5.15
CA PRO A 102 15.76 -16.27 5.25
C PRO A 102 16.66 -16.43 6.48
N HIS A 103 17.09 -15.34 7.10
CA HIS A 103 17.93 -15.35 8.30
C HIS A 103 17.12 -15.44 9.60
N TRP A 104 15.79 -15.41 9.51
CA TRP A 104 14.89 -15.50 10.65
C TRP A 104 14.31 -16.91 10.79
N ASN A 105 14.16 -17.37 12.03
CA ASN A 105 13.33 -18.53 12.31
C ASN A 105 11.85 -18.21 12.05
N GLN A 106 11.04 -19.26 11.89
CA GLN A 106 9.61 -19.13 11.55
C GLN A 106 8.83 -18.25 12.54
N SER A 107 9.11 -18.35 13.84
CA SER A 107 8.44 -17.54 14.87
C SER A 107 8.76 -16.05 14.73
N LEU A 108 10.01 -15.73 14.36
CA LEU A 108 10.43 -14.36 14.11
C LEU A 108 9.86 -13.82 12.78
N GLN A 109 9.80 -14.65 11.73
CA GLN A 109 9.18 -14.30 10.44
C GLN A 109 7.72 -13.85 10.60
N VAL A 110 6.91 -14.65 11.30
CA VAL A 110 5.50 -14.33 11.54
C VAL A 110 5.36 -13.04 12.36
N ARG A 111 6.13 -12.90 13.45
CA ARG A 111 6.09 -11.69 14.29
C ARG A 111 6.50 -10.45 13.53
N ALA A 112 7.62 -10.50 12.81
CA ALA A 112 8.12 -9.38 12.02
C ALA A 112 7.10 -8.97 10.94
N PHE A 113 6.52 -9.95 10.24
CA PHE A 113 5.50 -9.68 9.24
C PHE A 113 4.26 -8.99 9.84
N VAL A 114 3.71 -9.51 10.95
CA VAL A 114 2.54 -8.91 11.61
C VAL A 114 2.85 -7.50 12.12
N GLN A 115 4.03 -7.28 12.70
CA GLN A 115 4.46 -5.95 13.15
C GLN A 115 4.56 -4.96 11.98
N CYS A 116 5.19 -5.38 10.87
CA CYS A 116 5.25 -4.58 9.65
C CYS A 116 3.86 -4.32 9.07
N LEU A 117 2.97 -5.30 9.08
CA LEU A 117 1.59 -5.16 8.60
C LEU A 117 0.83 -4.11 9.40
N VAL A 118 0.89 -4.18 10.73
CA VAL A 118 0.26 -3.20 11.63
C VAL A 118 0.85 -1.81 11.42
N LEU A 119 2.18 -1.70 11.34
CA LEU A 119 2.85 -0.43 11.10
C LEU A 119 2.44 0.19 9.76
N VAL A 120 2.46 -0.58 8.69
CA VAL A 120 2.09 -0.11 7.35
C VAL A 120 0.61 0.28 7.31
N HIS A 121 -0.29 -0.45 7.98
CA HIS A 121 -1.69 -0.05 8.10
C HIS A 121 -1.83 1.28 8.85
N ALA A 122 -1.11 1.47 9.95
CA ALA A 122 -1.11 2.73 10.69
C ALA A 122 -0.59 3.90 9.84
N ILE A 123 0.50 3.67 9.08
CA ILE A 123 1.00 4.64 8.10
C ILE A 123 -0.07 4.96 7.06
N ALA A 124 -0.72 3.95 6.49
CA ALA A 124 -1.75 4.17 5.48
C ALA A 124 -2.96 4.94 6.00
N ALA A 125 -3.32 4.74 7.27
CA ALA A 125 -4.41 5.46 7.91
C ALA A 125 -4.07 6.93 8.21
N VAL A 126 -2.83 7.21 8.64
CA VAL A 126 -2.44 8.53 9.17
C VAL A 126 -1.71 9.41 8.14
N LEU A 127 -0.81 8.82 7.34
CA LEU A 127 0.08 9.55 6.42
C LEU A 127 -0.67 10.55 5.52
N PRO A 128 -1.82 10.22 4.89
CA PRO A 128 -2.55 11.15 4.03
C PRO A 128 -2.98 12.47 4.69
N TYR A 129 -3.01 12.52 6.02
CA TYR A 129 -3.42 13.71 6.78
C TYR A 129 -2.23 14.51 7.32
N VAL A 130 -0.99 14.03 7.14
CA VAL A 130 0.20 14.67 7.70
C VAL A 130 0.57 15.95 6.94
N GLY A 131 0.34 17.08 7.60
CA GLY A 131 0.67 18.42 7.10
C GLY A 131 -0.32 18.97 6.08
N VAL A 132 -1.54 18.44 6.07
CA VAL A 132 -2.69 18.99 5.34
C VAL A 132 -3.49 19.91 6.28
N ARG A 133 -3.99 21.04 5.81
CA ARG A 133 -4.75 22.02 6.63
C ARG A 133 -6.22 21.64 6.82
N GLU A 134 -6.49 20.39 7.21
CA GLU A 134 -7.84 19.88 7.48
C GLU A 134 -7.94 19.41 8.94
N PRO A 135 -8.26 20.30 9.90
CA PRO A 135 -8.47 19.89 11.28
C PRO A 135 -9.58 18.84 11.34
N ASN A 136 -9.30 17.69 11.94
CA ASN A 136 -10.18 16.52 12.03
C ASN A 136 -10.46 15.76 10.72
N GLY A 137 -9.72 16.00 9.63
CA GLY A 137 -9.93 15.27 8.36
C GLY A 137 -9.86 13.74 8.51
N PHE A 138 -8.92 13.24 9.32
CA PHE A 138 -8.81 11.82 9.66
C PHE A 138 -10.10 11.26 10.29
N TRP A 139 -10.63 11.95 11.31
CA TRP A 139 -11.82 11.51 12.03
C TRP A 139 -13.07 11.58 11.16
N GLN A 140 -13.20 12.61 10.33
CA GLN A 140 -14.33 12.76 9.40
C GLN A 140 -14.33 11.67 8.33
N TYR A 141 -13.16 11.33 7.77
CA TYR A 141 -13.05 10.24 6.80
C TYR A 141 -13.44 8.90 7.41
N ASN A 142 -12.88 8.54 8.57
CA ASN A 142 -13.21 7.30 9.26
C ASN A 142 -14.69 7.23 9.64
N ARG A 143 -15.28 8.35 10.11
CA ARG A 143 -16.71 8.46 10.36
C ARG A 143 -17.54 8.22 9.11
N SER A 144 -17.14 8.78 7.96
CA SER A 144 -17.85 8.59 6.69
C SER A 144 -17.79 7.15 6.18
N LEU A 145 -16.65 6.47 6.36
CA LEU A 145 -16.47 5.04 6.08
C LEU A 145 -17.41 4.19 6.92
N LEU A 146 -17.42 4.42 8.24
CA LEU A 146 -18.31 3.70 9.17
C LEU A 146 -19.78 3.90 8.80
N HIS A 147 -20.20 5.13 8.47
CA HIS A 147 -21.56 5.40 8.01
C HIS A 147 -21.93 4.78 6.66
N ARG A 148 -20.96 4.43 5.80
CA ARG A 148 -21.25 3.85 4.48
C ARG A 148 -21.30 2.33 4.50
N PHE A 149 -20.56 1.69 5.40
CA PHE A 149 -20.35 0.24 5.36
C PHE A 149 -20.79 -0.49 6.64
N ALA A 150 -21.01 0.22 7.76
CA ALA A 150 -21.36 -0.41 9.04
C ALA A 150 -22.69 0.06 9.64
N LEU A 151 -23.26 1.18 9.17
CA LEU A 151 -24.57 1.72 9.55
C LEU A 151 -25.43 1.87 8.29
#